data_AF-A0A0K1P8J0-F1
#
_entry.id   AF-A0A0K1P8J0-F1
#
_cell.length_a   1.000
_cell.length_b   1.000
_cell.length_c   1.000
_cell.angle_alpha   90.00
_cell.angle_beta   90.00
_cell.angle_gamma   90.00
#
_symmetry.space_group_name_H-M   'P 1'
#
loop_
_entity.id
_entity.type
_entity.pdbx_description
1 polymer ?
#
loop_
_entity_poly.entity_id
_entity_poly.type
_entity_poly.pdbx_seq_one_letter_code
_entity_poly.pdbx_strand_id
1 'polypeptide(L)'
;MPVVVAVVTTLATVGGVVASGGDPIAAIAPTLVVALVYVITRIPLRWSATTLVLLLIAIDIPSDAGGLWSSPFIFVGDLLHDGFSRLAHVPFSGFEAIVALLMILAAWRHATSSDIDGGESVRTASVMRDGILVFLAGCAYAVAMGFMKGHGLALWKIRYLLQVPMFFVFFQTAFRRPEDFRPLAVVVVLAAQIKALMAVWIQLVVAPALTGGRLEYATNHGDSVTFAMAVMILLIPLMVERTKRSVTRALLLLPLPLWGMLLNSRRLVWAMLAMAIGVIFLGTSWRPWKSRIVKTALILSPLIVAYLAVGWRNAEASGIFTPIAKIHTMLDSNVDRSTLWREREDWNIAESIKQNSFLGAGLSGQYVEYIFNDDITSLYADYKAWPHNTVLGMLLLAGVPGFAALWLPFLLTVFLAVRAERRARSGDDRILAMVSLAAIVAVLSMAWGDTGAHFIQYKVAMGLTMALVAKLAVATGAWPSTSASKA
;
A
#
# COMPACT_ATOMS: atom_id res chain seq x y z
N MET A 1 30.79 -26.12 -10.32
CA MET A 1 29.69 -25.51 -9.53
C MET A 1 29.02 -26.46 -8.54
N PRO A 2 28.51 -27.66 -8.90
CA PRO A 2 27.73 -28.49 -7.98
C PRO A 2 28.53 -28.99 -6.76
N VAL A 3 29.82 -29.31 -6.93
CA VAL A 3 30.71 -29.74 -5.83
C VAL A 3 30.91 -28.62 -4.80
N VAL A 4 31.13 -27.38 -5.25
CA VAL A 4 31.32 -26.22 -4.35
C VAL A 4 30.06 -25.93 -3.54
N VAL A 5 28.88 -25.97 -4.19
CA VAL A 5 27.60 -25.77 -3.50
C VAL A 5 27.36 -26.87 -2.48
N ALA A 6 27.63 -28.14 -2.82
CA ALA A 6 27.47 -29.26 -1.89
C ALA A 6 28.41 -29.14 -0.68
N VAL A 7 29.68 -28.78 -0.89
CA VAL A 7 30.67 -28.60 0.19
C VAL A 7 30.27 -27.44 1.11
N VAL A 8 29.91 -26.28 0.55
CA VAL A 8 29.48 -25.11 1.34
C VAL A 8 28.23 -25.41 2.14
N THR A 9 27.24 -26.07 1.53
CA THR A 9 25.99 -26.45 2.21
C THR A 9 26.25 -27.42 3.35
N THR A 10 27.12 -28.41 3.12
CA THR A 10 27.50 -29.41 4.14
C THR A 10 28.22 -28.74 5.31
N LEU A 11 29.21 -27.89 5.04
CA LEU A 11 29.94 -27.17 6.07
C LEU A 11 29.03 -26.22 6.87
N ALA A 12 28.15 -25.49 6.19
CA ALA A 12 27.18 -24.62 6.85
C ALA A 12 26.17 -25.42 7.70
N THR A 13 25.75 -26.59 7.23
CA THR A 13 24.84 -27.50 7.97
C THR A 13 25.51 -28.01 9.24
N VAL A 14 26.74 -28.54 9.13
CA VAL A 14 27.51 -29.03 10.29
C VAL A 14 27.80 -27.90 11.27
N GLY A 15 28.21 -26.72 10.78
CA GLY A 15 28.43 -25.54 11.61
C GLY A 15 27.17 -25.09 12.34
N GLY A 16 26.02 -25.09 11.64
CA GLY A 16 24.71 -24.77 12.22
C GLY A 16 24.30 -25.73 13.33
N VAL A 17 24.46 -27.05 13.11
CA VAL A 17 24.20 -28.09 14.13
C VAL A 17 25.06 -27.87 15.37
N VAL A 18 26.37 -27.67 15.19
CA VAL A 18 27.31 -27.51 16.31
C VAL A 18 27.03 -26.23 17.08
N ALA A 19 26.82 -25.10 16.40
CA ALA A 19 26.60 -23.81 17.02
C ALA A 19 25.25 -23.71 17.76
N SER A 20 24.23 -24.45 17.31
CA SER A 20 22.89 -24.46 17.90
C SER A 20 22.69 -25.52 18.99
N GLY A 21 23.71 -26.33 19.30
CA GLY A 21 23.57 -27.43 20.25
C GLY A 21 22.69 -28.57 19.74
N GLY A 22 22.62 -28.77 18.41
CA GLY A 22 21.88 -29.87 17.79
C GLY A 22 20.48 -29.52 17.28
N ASP A 23 20.13 -28.24 17.12
CA ASP A 23 18.82 -27.84 16.59
C ASP A 23 18.63 -28.34 15.14
N PRO A 24 17.61 -29.19 14.86
CA PRO A 24 17.31 -29.66 13.51
C PRO A 24 17.01 -28.53 12.52
N ILE A 25 16.46 -27.39 12.97
CA ILE A 25 16.17 -26.25 12.10
C ILE A 25 17.47 -25.62 11.62
N ALA A 26 18.44 -25.42 12.51
CA ALA A 26 19.75 -24.89 12.16
C ALA A 26 20.51 -25.82 11.19
N ALA A 27 20.30 -27.13 11.31
CA ALA A 27 20.87 -28.12 10.39
C ALA A 27 20.29 -27.99 8.97
N ILE A 28 18.98 -27.82 8.85
CA ILE A 28 18.29 -27.85 7.55
C ILE A 28 18.33 -26.47 6.86
N ALA A 29 18.50 -25.38 7.62
CA ALA A 29 18.45 -24.02 7.11
C ALA A 29 19.38 -23.74 5.92
N PRO A 30 20.67 -24.12 5.90
CA PRO A 30 21.55 -23.89 4.75
C PRO A 30 21.06 -24.60 3.49
N THR A 31 20.54 -25.83 3.64
CA THR A 31 19.98 -26.60 2.52
C THR A 31 18.73 -25.93 1.97
N LEU A 32 17.85 -25.43 2.83
CA LEU A 32 16.66 -24.67 2.42
C LEU A 32 17.03 -23.36 1.73
N VAL A 33 18.05 -22.64 2.21
CA VAL A 33 18.54 -21.42 1.57
C VAL A 33 19.08 -21.71 0.18
N VAL A 34 19.89 -22.76 0.02
CA VAL A 34 20.43 -23.15 -1.29
C VAL A 34 19.33 -23.61 -2.24
N ALA A 35 18.37 -24.40 -1.76
CA ALA A 35 17.21 -24.81 -2.53
C ALA A 35 16.36 -23.60 -2.96
N LEU A 36 16.14 -22.63 -2.07
CA LEU A 36 15.40 -21.41 -2.36
C LEU A 36 16.13 -20.55 -3.41
N VAL A 37 17.44 -20.34 -3.26
CA VAL A 37 18.27 -19.63 -4.27
C VAL A 37 18.21 -20.36 -5.61
N TYR A 38 18.31 -21.68 -5.62
CA TYR A 38 18.17 -22.48 -6.83
C TYR A 38 16.80 -22.28 -7.49
N VAL A 39 15.71 -22.35 -6.72
CA VAL A 39 14.35 -22.11 -7.24
C VAL A 39 14.23 -20.69 -7.81
N ILE A 40 14.62 -19.67 -7.04
CA ILE A 40 14.54 -18.25 -7.44
C ILE A 40 15.31 -18.01 -8.74
N THR A 41 16.50 -18.62 -8.90
CA THR A 41 17.32 -18.49 -10.12
C THR A 41 16.76 -19.25 -11.32
N ARG A 42 15.79 -20.14 -11.14
CA ARG A 42 15.16 -20.93 -12.22
C ARG A 42 13.74 -20.51 -12.58
N ILE A 43 13.04 -19.81 -11.70
CA ILE A 43 11.67 -19.34 -12.00
C ILE A 43 11.66 -17.93 -12.60
N PRO A 44 10.66 -17.62 -13.44
CA PRO A 44 10.40 -16.26 -13.91
C PRO A 44 10.30 -15.27 -12.76
N LEU A 45 10.94 -14.11 -12.89
CA LEU A 45 11.03 -13.06 -11.87
C LEU A 45 9.65 -12.63 -11.33
N ARG A 46 8.62 -12.62 -12.19
CA ARG A 46 7.24 -12.30 -11.79
C ARG A 46 6.73 -13.17 -10.64
N TRP A 47 7.10 -14.45 -10.56
CA TRP A 47 6.62 -15.34 -9.51
C TRP A 47 7.30 -15.06 -8.17
N SER A 48 8.61 -14.78 -8.19
CA SER A 48 9.34 -14.31 -7.01
C SER A 48 8.77 -12.97 -6.51
N ALA A 49 8.49 -12.04 -7.43
CA ALA A 49 7.89 -10.75 -7.10
C ALA A 49 6.46 -10.89 -6.56
N THR A 50 5.60 -11.72 -7.16
CA THR A 50 4.25 -12.00 -6.66
C THR A 50 4.28 -12.66 -5.28
N THR A 51 5.23 -13.57 -5.03
CA THR A 51 5.42 -14.19 -3.71
C THR A 51 5.87 -13.15 -2.69
N LEU A 52 6.81 -12.28 -3.04
CA LEU A 52 7.24 -11.19 -2.17
C LEU A 52 6.08 -10.23 -1.84
N VAL A 53 5.26 -9.87 -2.83
CA VAL A 53 4.04 -9.05 -2.58
C VAL A 53 3.12 -9.73 -1.57
N LEU A 54 2.86 -11.04 -1.71
CA LEU A 54 2.05 -11.80 -0.75
C LEU A 54 2.64 -11.68 0.65
N LEU A 55 3.93 -11.99 0.80
CA LEU A 55 4.59 -11.99 2.10
C LEU A 55 4.56 -10.61 2.76
N LEU A 56 4.84 -9.55 2.00
CA LEU A 56 4.90 -8.18 2.53
C LEU A 56 3.56 -7.63 3.00
N ILE A 57 2.43 -8.11 2.47
CA ILE A 57 1.11 -7.57 2.82
C ILE A 57 0.24 -8.56 3.61
N ALA A 58 0.63 -9.84 3.69
CA ALA A 58 -0.11 -10.87 4.43
C ALA A 58 0.49 -11.20 5.80
N ILE A 59 1.83 -11.26 5.90
CA ILE A 59 2.52 -11.66 7.13
C ILE A 59 2.40 -10.54 8.18
N ASP A 60 2.28 -10.93 9.44
CA ASP A 60 2.28 -10.01 10.58
C ASP A 60 3.66 -9.47 10.89
N ILE A 61 3.67 -8.29 11.51
CA ILE A 61 4.86 -7.61 11.98
C ILE A 61 4.70 -7.30 13.48
N PRO A 62 5.78 -6.99 14.21
CA PRO A 62 5.72 -6.80 15.66
C PRO A 62 4.76 -5.72 16.14
N SER A 63 4.43 -4.77 15.27
CA SER A 63 3.48 -3.69 15.58
C SER A 63 2.01 -4.05 15.31
N ASP A 64 1.72 -5.22 14.71
CA ASP A 64 0.35 -5.70 14.57
C ASP A 64 -0.28 -5.89 15.96
N ALA A 65 -1.60 -5.66 16.07
CA ALA A 65 -2.34 -5.68 17.34
C ALA A 65 -1.74 -4.78 18.43
N GLY A 66 -1.05 -3.70 18.05
CA GLY A 66 -0.37 -2.79 18.97
C GLY A 66 0.81 -3.44 19.70
N GLY A 67 1.37 -4.54 19.17
CA GLY A 67 2.43 -5.32 19.79
C GLY A 67 1.99 -6.19 20.97
N LEU A 68 0.68 -6.31 21.20
CA LEU A 68 0.13 -7.15 22.28
C LEU A 68 0.03 -8.63 21.90
N TRP A 69 0.19 -8.96 20.62
CA TRP A 69 0.12 -10.33 20.11
C TRP A 69 1.06 -10.51 18.92
N SER A 70 1.54 -11.74 18.75
CA SER A 70 2.36 -12.14 17.60
C SER A 70 1.93 -13.50 17.10
N SER A 71 1.92 -13.70 15.78
CA SER A 71 1.63 -15.01 15.20
C SER A 71 2.84 -15.95 15.28
N PRO A 72 2.65 -17.27 15.08
CA PRO A 72 3.76 -18.20 14.93
C PRO A 72 4.71 -17.87 13.77
N PHE A 73 4.29 -17.03 12.81
CA PHE A 73 5.06 -16.62 11.65
C PHE A 73 5.72 -15.25 11.80
N ILE A 74 5.64 -14.63 12.99
CA ILE A 74 6.22 -13.32 13.27
C ILE A 74 7.70 -13.22 12.88
N PHE A 75 8.46 -14.31 13.04
CA PHE A 75 9.88 -14.35 12.66
C PHE A 75 10.12 -14.06 11.16
N VAL A 76 9.16 -14.39 10.29
CA VAL A 76 9.22 -14.05 8.86
C VAL A 76 8.99 -12.56 8.66
N GLY A 77 8.01 -12.00 9.36
CA GLY A 77 7.75 -10.56 9.36
C GLY A 77 8.95 -9.77 9.87
N ASP A 78 9.50 -10.16 11.02
CA ASP A 78 10.72 -9.60 11.59
C ASP A 78 11.86 -9.69 10.59
N LEU A 79 12.10 -10.85 9.98
CA LEU A 79 13.19 -11.01 9.01
C LEU A 79 13.01 -10.06 7.81
N LEU A 80 11.79 -9.95 7.28
CA LEU A 80 11.48 -9.10 6.15
C LEU A 80 11.61 -7.62 6.47
N HIS A 81 11.17 -7.17 7.65
CA HIS A 81 11.09 -5.75 8.00
C HIS A 81 12.32 -5.24 8.76
N ASP A 82 12.79 -5.99 9.74
CA ASP A 82 13.81 -5.55 10.70
C ASP A 82 15.07 -6.42 10.72
N GLY A 83 15.01 -7.64 10.18
CA GLY A 83 15.95 -8.72 10.45
C GLY A 83 17.42 -8.37 10.22
N PHE A 84 17.76 -7.78 9.08
CA PHE A 84 19.14 -7.40 8.78
C PHE A 84 19.64 -6.22 9.61
N SER A 85 18.76 -5.30 9.98
CA SER A 85 19.11 -4.19 10.85
C SER A 85 19.43 -4.65 12.27
N ARG A 86 18.72 -5.67 12.77
CA ARG A 86 18.98 -6.28 14.09
C ARG A 86 20.17 -7.23 14.07
N LEU A 87 20.31 -8.06 13.04
CA LEU A 87 21.32 -9.13 13.00
C LEU A 87 22.72 -8.65 12.56
N ALA A 88 22.78 -7.72 11.61
CA ALA A 88 24.04 -7.32 10.97
C ALA A 88 24.34 -5.82 11.13
N HIS A 89 23.51 -5.09 11.89
CA HIS A 89 23.61 -3.64 12.10
C HIS A 89 23.69 -2.84 10.78
N VAL A 90 23.08 -3.35 9.71
CA VAL A 90 23.09 -2.71 8.40
C VAL A 90 21.80 -1.91 8.22
N PRO A 91 21.83 -0.69 7.64
CA PRO A 91 20.67 0.19 7.58
C PRO A 91 19.63 -0.20 6.49
N PHE A 92 19.40 -1.49 6.26
CA PHE A 92 18.36 -1.99 5.35
C PHE A 92 17.56 -3.16 5.96
N SER A 93 16.33 -3.32 5.47
CA SER A 93 15.40 -4.41 5.78
C SER A 93 15.70 -5.65 4.94
N GLY A 94 15.16 -6.80 5.37
CA GLY A 94 15.23 -8.02 4.57
C GLY A 94 14.54 -7.91 3.22
N PHE A 95 13.42 -7.21 3.13
CA PHE A 95 12.75 -7.06 1.83
C PHE A 95 13.56 -6.17 0.88
N GLU A 96 14.24 -5.13 1.36
CA GLU A 96 15.14 -4.32 0.52
C GLU A 96 16.31 -5.18 -0.01
N ALA A 97 16.88 -6.04 0.82
CA ALA A 97 17.91 -6.99 0.40
C ALA A 97 17.39 -7.98 -0.65
N ILE A 98 16.18 -8.52 -0.46
CA ILE A 98 15.53 -9.43 -1.43
C ILE A 98 15.26 -8.71 -2.75
N VAL A 99 14.72 -7.49 -2.72
CA VAL A 99 14.48 -6.68 -3.92
C VAL A 99 15.80 -6.42 -4.65
N ALA A 100 16.85 -6.03 -3.94
CA ALA A 100 18.17 -5.80 -4.54
C ALA A 100 18.73 -7.08 -5.20
N LEU A 101 18.66 -8.23 -4.51
CA LEU A 101 19.10 -9.53 -5.04
C LEU A 101 18.32 -9.92 -6.30
N LEU A 102 16.99 -9.75 -6.28
CA LEU A 102 16.13 -10.05 -7.43
C LEU A 102 16.39 -9.11 -8.61
N MET A 103 16.72 -7.84 -8.36
CA MET A 103 17.13 -6.90 -9.40
C MET A 103 18.50 -7.23 -9.99
N ILE A 104 19.47 -7.66 -9.18
CA ILE A 104 20.76 -8.17 -9.66
C ILE A 104 20.55 -9.41 -10.54
N LEU A 105 19.69 -10.33 -10.11
CA LEU A 105 19.33 -11.51 -10.88
C LEU A 105 18.68 -11.14 -12.23
N ALA A 106 17.76 -10.16 -12.22
CA ALA A 106 17.14 -9.65 -13.45
C ALA A 106 18.17 -9.05 -14.42
N ALA A 107 19.10 -8.24 -13.89
CA ALA A 107 20.17 -7.64 -14.67
C ALA A 107 21.11 -8.70 -15.25
N TRP A 108 21.50 -9.71 -14.46
CA TRP A 108 22.32 -10.83 -14.91
C TRP A 108 21.62 -11.63 -16.01
N ARG A 109 20.35 -12.00 -15.83
CA ARG A 109 19.55 -12.70 -16.85
C ARG A 109 19.45 -11.91 -18.14
N HIS A 110 19.31 -10.58 -18.06
CA HIS A 110 19.29 -9.72 -19.24
C HIS A 110 20.65 -9.70 -19.94
N ALA A 111 21.75 -9.58 -19.20
CA ALA A 111 23.11 -9.58 -19.76
C ALA A 111 23.49 -10.91 -20.41
N THR A 112 22.95 -12.04 -19.92
CA THR A 112 23.17 -13.38 -20.49
C THR A 112 22.10 -13.80 -21.50
N SER A 113 21.19 -12.89 -21.90
CA SER A 113 20.07 -13.19 -22.81
C SER A 113 19.25 -14.42 -22.39
N SER A 114 18.99 -14.56 -21.10
CA SER A 114 18.22 -15.69 -20.55
C SER A 114 16.74 -15.57 -20.88
N ASP A 115 16.15 -16.65 -21.42
CA ASP A 115 14.72 -16.71 -21.75
C ASP A 115 13.80 -17.04 -20.55
N ILE A 116 14.35 -17.17 -19.32
CA ILE A 116 13.60 -17.58 -18.12
C ILE A 116 12.42 -16.64 -17.84
N ASP A 117 12.60 -15.33 -18.04
CA ASP A 117 11.56 -14.33 -17.76
C ASP A 117 10.52 -14.20 -18.89
N GLY A 118 10.64 -15.02 -19.95
CA GLY A 118 9.71 -15.09 -21.06
C GLY A 118 9.84 -13.95 -22.08
N GLY A 119 8.88 -13.91 -23.01
CA GLY A 119 8.91 -13.05 -24.21
C GLY A 119 8.88 -11.54 -23.96
N GLU A 120 8.71 -10.76 -25.03
CA GLU A 120 8.81 -9.29 -24.98
C GLU A 120 7.96 -8.64 -23.89
N SER A 121 8.57 -7.65 -23.23
CA SER A 121 8.00 -6.84 -22.17
C SER A 121 7.35 -5.60 -22.76
N VAL A 122 6.13 -5.29 -22.32
CA VAL A 122 5.50 -4.02 -22.64
C VAL A 122 6.31 -2.91 -21.98
N ARG A 123 6.68 -1.91 -22.79
CA ARG A 123 7.41 -0.74 -22.31
C ARG A 123 6.56 0.03 -21.31
N THR A 124 7.22 0.55 -20.28
CA THR A 124 6.61 1.49 -19.32
C THR A 124 6.46 2.84 -20.00
N ALA A 125 5.31 3.52 -19.82
CA ALA A 125 5.13 4.90 -20.28
C ALA A 125 6.26 5.81 -19.75
N SER A 126 6.93 6.53 -20.67
CA SER A 126 8.11 7.36 -20.34
C SER A 126 7.80 8.40 -19.28
N VAL A 127 6.64 9.05 -19.36
CA VAL A 127 6.21 10.08 -18.40
C VAL A 127 6.19 9.57 -16.96
N MET A 128 5.88 8.29 -16.73
CA MET A 128 5.94 7.72 -15.37
C MET A 128 7.39 7.57 -14.90
N ARG A 129 8.31 7.16 -15.78
CA ARG A 129 9.75 7.10 -15.44
C ARG A 129 10.30 8.48 -15.12
N ASP A 130 9.94 9.48 -15.93
CA ASP A 130 10.32 10.87 -15.72
C ASP A 130 9.74 11.40 -14.40
N GLY A 131 8.48 11.08 -14.10
CA GLY A 131 7.83 11.39 -12.83
C GLY A 131 8.54 10.77 -11.63
N ILE A 132 9.07 9.56 -11.76
CA ILE A 132 9.86 8.90 -10.71
C ILE A 132 11.24 9.57 -10.53
N LEU A 133 11.87 10.04 -11.60
CA LEU A 133 13.10 10.84 -11.49
C LEU A 133 12.83 12.18 -10.79
N VAL A 134 11.71 12.84 -11.13
CA VAL A 134 11.26 14.05 -10.45
C VAL A 134 10.97 13.77 -8.98
N PHE A 135 10.34 12.65 -8.63
CA PHE A 135 10.13 12.24 -7.25
C PHE A 135 11.46 12.10 -6.47
N LEU A 136 12.46 11.45 -7.07
CA LEU A 136 13.80 11.31 -6.47
C LEU A 136 14.48 12.67 -6.29
N ALA A 137 14.35 13.56 -7.28
CA ALA A 137 14.83 14.94 -7.17
C ALA A 137 14.11 15.71 -6.04
N GLY A 138 12.80 15.48 -5.87
CA GLY A 138 12.02 16.02 -4.75
C GLY A 138 12.49 15.52 -3.38
N CYS A 139 12.84 14.24 -3.27
CA CYS A 139 13.45 13.68 -2.06
C CYS A 139 14.80 14.35 -1.77
N ALA A 140 15.68 14.44 -2.78
CA ALA A 140 16.99 15.06 -2.64
C ALA A 140 16.88 16.54 -2.25
N TYR A 141 15.94 17.26 -2.87
CA TYR A 141 15.60 18.65 -2.53
C TYR A 141 15.17 18.78 -1.07
N ALA A 142 14.23 17.97 -0.60
CA ALA A 142 13.75 18.04 0.79
C ALA A 142 14.86 17.73 1.82
N VAL A 143 15.78 16.81 1.49
CA VAL A 143 16.96 16.53 2.32
C VAL A 143 17.93 17.72 2.33
N ALA A 144 18.23 18.30 1.17
CA ALA A 144 19.10 19.47 1.06
C ALA A 144 18.54 20.66 1.84
N MET A 145 17.22 20.89 1.76
CA MET A 145 16.54 21.91 2.56
C MET A 145 16.65 21.66 4.06
N GLY A 146 16.64 20.38 4.49
CA GLY A 146 16.90 20.00 5.88
C GLY A 146 18.27 20.45 6.36
N PHE A 147 19.32 20.15 5.59
CA PHE A 147 20.68 20.58 5.90
C PHE A 147 20.83 22.11 5.90
N MET A 148 20.23 22.80 4.92
CA MET A 148 20.25 24.27 4.85
C MET A 148 19.60 24.94 6.07
N LYS A 149 18.63 24.26 6.70
CA LYS A 149 17.97 24.72 7.94
C LYS A 149 18.65 24.23 9.22
N GLY A 150 19.82 23.61 9.12
CA GLY A 150 20.60 23.14 10.26
C GLY A 150 20.11 21.81 10.84
N HIS A 151 19.23 21.08 10.14
CA HIS A 151 18.79 19.76 10.57
C HIS A 151 19.76 18.66 10.10
N GLY A 152 19.83 17.56 10.85
CA GLY A 152 20.61 16.37 10.49
C GLY A 152 19.95 15.50 9.41
N LEU A 153 20.44 14.27 9.23
CA LEU A 153 19.89 13.32 8.26
C LEU A 153 18.82 12.40 8.88
N ALA A 154 17.56 12.52 8.47
CA ALA A 154 16.48 11.62 8.87
C ALA A 154 16.42 10.39 7.94
N LEU A 155 17.37 9.47 8.09
CA LEU A 155 17.53 8.29 7.24
C LEU A 155 16.25 7.46 7.09
N TRP A 156 15.48 7.28 8.17
CA TRP A 156 14.25 6.50 8.15
C TRP A 156 13.15 7.15 7.28
N LYS A 157 12.99 8.47 7.32
CA LYS A 157 12.04 9.21 6.47
C LYS A 157 12.41 9.11 5.00
N ILE A 158 13.70 9.30 4.71
CA ILE A 158 14.26 9.15 3.35
C ILE A 158 13.96 7.74 2.86
N ARG A 159 14.24 6.73 3.69
CA ARG A 159 14.02 5.33 3.36
C ARG A 159 12.55 5.02 3.05
N TYR A 160 11.61 5.53 3.84
CA TYR A 160 10.17 5.36 3.55
C TYR A 160 9.78 5.94 2.19
N LEU A 161 10.31 7.11 1.83
CA LEU A 161 10.04 7.72 0.52
C LEU A 161 10.74 6.96 -0.62
N LEU A 162 11.99 6.55 -0.46
CA LEU A 162 12.77 5.85 -1.49
C LEU A 162 12.30 4.42 -1.77
N GLN A 163 11.61 3.79 -0.82
CA GLN A 163 11.02 2.47 -1.03
C GLN A 163 9.93 2.48 -2.12
N VAL A 164 9.22 3.59 -2.32
CA VAL A 164 8.22 3.73 -3.39
C VAL A 164 8.84 3.62 -4.80
N PRO A 165 9.83 4.44 -5.20
CA PRO A 165 10.47 4.31 -6.50
C PRO A 165 11.25 3.00 -6.63
N MET A 166 11.81 2.45 -5.54
CA MET A 166 12.39 1.11 -5.54
C MET A 166 11.36 0.05 -5.96
N PHE A 167 10.17 0.04 -5.34
CA PHE A 167 9.11 -0.89 -5.70
C PHE A 167 8.62 -0.66 -7.13
N PHE A 168 8.49 0.59 -7.58
CA PHE A 168 8.15 0.87 -8.98
C PHE A 168 9.18 0.24 -9.94
N VAL A 169 10.48 0.47 -9.71
CA VAL A 169 11.56 -0.08 -10.56
C VAL A 169 11.56 -1.60 -10.54
N PHE A 170 11.38 -2.20 -9.36
CA PHE A 170 11.29 -3.64 -9.20
C PHE A 170 10.08 -4.22 -9.95
N PHE A 171 8.89 -3.67 -9.74
CA PHE A 171 7.66 -4.19 -10.33
C PHE A 171 7.57 -3.94 -11.84
N GLN A 172 8.10 -2.83 -12.38
CA GLN A 172 8.14 -2.65 -13.84
C GLN A 172 9.08 -3.65 -14.54
N THR A 173 10.07 -4.15 -13.81
CA THR A 173 11.03 -5.17 -14.28
C THR A 173 10.43 -6.56 -14.18
N ALA A 174 9.81 -6.88 -13.03
CA ALA A 174 9.21 -8.18 -12.76
C ALA A 174 7.94 -8.45 -13.58
N PHE A 175 7.03 -7.49 -13.66
CA PHE A 175 5.75 -7.64 -14.37
C PHE A 175 5.87 -7.08 -15.77
N ARG A 176 6.01 -7.98 -16.74
CA ARG A 176 6.36 -7.63 -18.12
C ARG A 176 5.15 -7.19 -18.91
N ARG A 177 3.94 -7.64 -18.56
CA ARG A 177 2.73 -7.36 -19.32
C ARG A 177 1.51 -7.08 -18.43
N PRO A 178 0.47 -6.40 -18.94
CA PRO A 178 -0.75 -6.14 -18.18
C PRO A 178 -1.43 -7.41 -17.64
N GLU A 179 -1.28 -8.57 -18.30
CA GLU A 179 -1.87 -9.84 -17.86
C GLU A 179 -1.28 -10.35 -16.54
N ASP A 180 -0.08 -9.91 -16.17
CA ASP A 180 0.54 -10.22 -14.88
C ASP A 180 -0.28 -9.66 -13.69
N PHE A 181 -1.25 -8.77 -13.96
CA PHE A 181 -2.24 -8.34 -12.97
C PHE A 181 -3.08 -9.50 -12.40
N ARG A 182 -3.40 -10.53 -13.19
CA ARG A 182 -4.27 -11.63 -12.74
C ARG A 182 -3.72 -12.39 -11.53
N PRO A 183 -2.47 -12.91 -11.54
CA PRO A 183 -1.90 -13.55 -10.36
C PRO A 183 -1.72 -12.57 -9.19
N LEU A 184 -1.41 -11.31 -9.46
CA LEU A 184 -1.32 -10.27 -8.43
C LEU A 184 -2.65 -10.02 -7.72
N ALA A 185 -3.75 -9.94 -8.49
CA ALA A 185 -5.08 -9.77 -7.95
C ALA A 185 -5.47 -10.94 -7.03
N VAL A 186 -5.09 -12.17 -7.39
CA VAL A 186 -5.29 -13.36 -6.54
C VAL A 186 -4.51 -13.23 -5.24
N VAL A 187 -3.23 -12.85 -5.31
CA VAL A 187 -2.38 -12.69 -4.11
C VAL A 187 -2.86 -11.58 -3.19
N VAL A 188 -3.30 -10.44 -3.73
CA VAL A 188 -3.84 -9.33 -2.91
C VAL A 188 -5.13 -9.76 -2.21
N VAL A 189 -6.02 -10.46 -2.91
CA VAL A 189 -7.24 -11.01 -2.28
C VAL A 189 -6.89 -12.06 -1.22
N LEU A 190 -5.96 -12.97 -1.51
CA LEU A 190 -5.50 -13.98 -0.55
C LEU A 190 -4.90 -13.34 0.70
N ALA A 191 -4.06 -12.31 0.55
CA ALA A 191 -3.49 -11.58 1.68
C ALA A 191 -4.59 -10.91 2.54
N ALA A 192 -5.59 -10.30 1.90
CA ALA A 192 -6.73 -9.75 2.62
C ALA A 192 -7.52 -10.84 3.36
N GLN A 193 -7.64 -12.06 2.82
CA GLN A 193 -8.26 -13.17 3.55
C GLN A 193 -7.45 -13.57 4.78
N ILE A 194 -6.13 -13.67 4.65
CA ILE A 194 -5.23 -13.98 5.77
C ILE A 194 -5.36 -12.92 6.86
N LYS A 195 -5.25 -11.64 6.51
CA LYS A 195 -5.40 -10.52 7.45
C LYS A 195 -6.80 -10.44 8.05
N ALA A 196 -7.85 -10.79 7.30
CA ALA A 196 -9.21 -10.84 7.83
C ALA A 196 -9.37 -11.96 8.88
N LEU A 197 -8.87 -13.16 8.60
CA LEU A 197 -8.88 -14.26 9.56
C LEU A 197 -8.10 -13.92 10.83
N MET A 198 -6.95 -13.27 10.67
CA MET A 198 -6.19 -12.75 11.80
C MET A 198 -6.98 -11.73 12.60
N ALA A 199 -7.61 -10.75 11.94
CA ALA A 199 -8.43 -9.74 12.61
C ALA A 199 -9.60 -10.38 13.39
N VAL A 200 -10.23 -11.41 12.81
CA VAL A 200 -11.28 -12.20 13.47
C VAL A 200 -10.73 -12.91 14.71
N TRP A 201 -9.63 -13.65 14.56
CA TRP A 201 -9.00 -14.37 15.67
C TRP A 201 -8.59 -13.43 16.80
N ILE A 202 -7.90 -12.34 16.45
CA ILE A 202 -7.39 -11.39 17.43
C ILE A 202 -8.54 -10.74 18.19
N GLN A 203 -9.60 -10.27 17.51
CA GLN A 203 -10.68 -9.56 18.20
C GLN A 203 -11.64 -10.46 18.97
N LEU A 204 -11.82 -11.71 18.55
CA LEU A 204 -12.77 -12.63 19.19
C LEU A 204 -12.14 -13.53 20.24
N VAL A 205 -10.84 -13.79 20.15
CA VAL A 205 -10.15 -14.74 21.05
C VAL A 205 -9.05 -14.05 21.85
N VAL A 206 -8.15 -13.34 21.20
CA VAL A 206 -6.96 -12.78 21.86
C VAL A 206 -7.31 -11.54 22.70
N ALA A 207 -8.02 -10.58 22.11
CA ALA A 207 -8.36 -9.32 22.76
C ALA A 207 -9.18 -9.51 24.05
N PRO A 208 -10.24 -10.34 24.08
CA PRO A 208 -10.98 -10.55 25.31
C PRO A 208 -10.14 -11.20 26.41
N ALA A 209 -9.22 -12.11 26.03
CA ALA A 209 -8.33 -12.77 26.97
C ALA A 209 -7.25 -11.82 27.54
N LEU A 210 -6.76 -10.87 26.75
CA LEU A 210 -5.70 -9.95 27.16
C LEU A 210 -6.21 -8.70 27.87
N THR A 211 -7.33 -8.13 27.41
CA THR A 211 -7.80 -6.81 27.86
C THR A 211 -9.20 -6.83 28.49
N GLY A 212 -9.89 -7.98 28.50
CA GLY A 212 -11.29 -8.07 28.90
C GLY A 212 -12.26 -7.43 27.90
N GLY A 213 -11.78 -7.02 26.72
CA GLY A 213 -12.55 -6.29 25.73
C GLY A 213 -12.01 -6.44 24.31
N ARG A 214 -12.15 -5.38 23.50
CA ARG A 214 -11.68 -5.35 22.10
C ARG A 214 -10.45 -4.46 21.99
N LEU A 215 -9.54 -4.79 21.07
CA LEU A 215 -8.44 -3.90 20.73
C LEU A 215 -8.94 -2.77 19.82
N GLU A 216 -8.27 -1.62 19.88
CA GLU A 216 -8.56 -0.48 19.00
C GLU A 216 -8.45 -0.87 17.52
N TYR A 217 -7.45 -1.69 17.19
CA TYR A 217 -7.29 -2.31 15.89
C TYR A 217 -6.70 -3.72 16.07
N ALA A 218 -7.00 -4.60 15.11
CA ALA A 218 -6.67 -6.02 15.22
C ALA A 218 -5.34 -6.37 14.55
N THR A 219 -5.07 -5.78 13.39
CA THR A 219 -3.82 -5.99 12.63
C THR A 219 -2.99 -4.72 12.67
N ASN A 220 -2.78 -4.02 11.55
CA ASN A 220 -2.20 -2.68 11.52
C ASN A 220 -3.07 -1.72 10.71
N HIS A 221 -2.71 -0.44 10.77
CA HIS A 221 -3.42 0.62 10.05
C HIS A 221 -3.29 0.44 8.53
N GLY A 222 -2.09 0.08 8.06
CA GLY A 222 -1.71 -0.19 6.67
C GLY A 222 -2.63 -1.19 5.95
N ASP A 223 -3.13 -2.21 6.64
CA ASP A 223 -4.00 -3.25 6.09
C ASP A 223 -5.33 -2.70 5.56
N SER A 224 -5.72 -1.48 5.93
CA SER A 224 -6.85 -0.79 5.30
C SER A 224 -6.66 -0.68 3.78
N VAL A 225 -5.43 -0.44 3.30
CA VAL A 225 -5.12 -0.42 1.86
C VAL A 225 -5.33 -1.81 1.25
N THR A 226 -4.82 -2.86 1.89
CA THR A 226 -4.95 -4.25 1.42
C THR A 226 -6.41 -4.67 1.33
N PHE A 227 -7.21 -4.39 2.37
CA PHE A 227 -8.65 -4.66 2.37
C PHE A 227 -9.39 -3.89 1.28
N ALA A 228 -9.14 -2.58 1.16
CA ALA A 228 -9.77 -1.75 0.14
C ALA A 228 -9.45 -2.26 -1.28
N MET A 229 -8.18 -2.60 -1.55
CA MET A 229 -7.77 -3.16 -2.83
C MET A 229 -8.45 -4.50 -3.12
N ALA A 230 -8.48 -5.43 -2.17
CA ALA A 230 -9.11 -6.74 -2.35
C ALA A 230 -10.61 -6.63 -2.62
N VAL A 231 -11.32 -5.76 -1.88
CA VAL A 231 -12.74 -5.47 -2.10
C VAL A 231 -12.95 -4.92 -3.52
N MET A 232 -12.14 -3.96 -3.95
CA MET A 232 -12.28 -3.35 -5.27
C MET A 232 -11.92 -4.32 -6.41
N ILE A 233 -10.93 -5.20 -6.21
CA ILE A 233 -10.61 -6.32 -7.13
C ILE A 233 -11.82 -7.25 -7.32
N LEU A 234 -12.61 -7.49 -6.27
CA LEU A 234 -13.79 -8.37 -6.33
C LEU A 234 -15.03 -7.64 -6.88
N LEU A 235 -15.18 -6.35 -6.60
CA LEU A 235 -16.36 -5.56 -7.00
C LEU A 235 -16.29 -5.04 -8.45
N ILE A 236 -15.13 -4.56 -8.91
CA ILE A 236 -15.01 -3.95 -10.25
C ILE A 236 -15.38 -4.90 -11.39
N PRO A 237 -15.02 -6.20 -11.37
CA PRO A 237 -15.49 -7.15 -12.38
C PRO A 237 -17.02 -7.22 -12.49
N LEU A 238 -17.76 -7.00 -11.39
CA LEU A 238 -19.24 -6.95 -11.41
C LEU A 238 -19.77 -5.70 -12.14
N MET A 239 -18.99 -4.62 -12.15
CA MET A 239 -19.31 -3.35 -12.82
C MET A 239 -18.92 -3.37 -14.31
N VAL A 240 -17.82 -4.05 -14.66
CA VAL A 240 -17.29 -4.13 -16.03
C VAL A 240 -17.96 -5.23 -16.83
N GLU A 241 -17.86 -6.48 -16.36
CA GLU A 241 -18.34 -7.68 -17.05
C GLU A 241 -18.94 -8.65 -16.02
N ARG A 242 -20.23 -8.44 -15.74
CA ARG A 242 -20.97 -9.30 -14.80
C ARG A 242 -21.14 -10.70 -15.40
N THR A 243 -20.32 -11.64 -14.94
CA THR A 243 -20.36 -13.06 -15.31
C THR A 243 -20.75 -13.89 -14.09
N LYS A 244 -21.23 -15.12 -14.30
CA LYS A 244 -21.50 -16.05 -13.18
C LYS A 244 -20.25 -16.23 -12.31
N ARG A 245 -19.08 -16.34 -12.93
CA ARG A 245 -17.79 -16.49 -12.24
C ARG A 245 -17.45 -15.28 -11.37
N SER A 246 -17.63 -14.05 -11.86
CA SER A 246 -17.36 -12.86 -11.05
C SER A 246 -18.33 -12.73 -9.89
N VAL A 247 -19.62 -13.03 -10.10
CA VAL A 247 -20.64 -13.06 -9.03
C VAL A 247 -20.29 -14.11 -7.97
N THR A 248 -19.99 -15.35 -8.37
CA THR A 248 -19.64 -16.42 -7.42
C THR A 248 -18.38 -16.07 -6.63
N ARG A 249 -17.34 -15.53 -7.28
CA ARG A 249 -16.12 -15.08 -6.58
C ARG A 249 -16.42 -13.98 -5.56
N ALA A 250 -17.21 -12.97 -5.94
CA ALA A 250 -17.58 -11.91 -5.02
C ALA A 250 -18.40 -12.48 -3.84
N LEU A 251 -19.40 -13.34 -4.08
CA LEU A 251 -20.20 -13.93 -3.01
C LEU A 251 -19.39 -14.78 -2.04
N LEU A 252 -18.41 -15.55 -2.54
CA LEU A 252 -17.59 -16.42 -1.70
C LEU A 252 -16.47 -15.67 -0.97
N LEU A 253 -15.82 -14.72 -1.65
CA LEU A 253 -14.58 -14.12 -1.15
C LEU A 253 -14.78 -12.75 -0.50
N LEU A 254 -15.86 -12.02 -0.80
CA LEU A 254 -16.08 -10.68 -0.25
C LEU A 254 -16.54 -10.64 1.22
N PRO A 255 -17.33 -11.59 1.74
CA PRO A 255 -17.81 -11.51 3.13
C PRO A 255 -16.68 -11.45 4.17
N LEU A 256 -15.62 -12.24 3.97
CA LEU A 256 -14.54 -12.35 4.94
C LEU A 256 -13.68 -11.06 5.05
N PRO A 257 -13.21 -10.41 3.96
CA PRO A 257 -12.52 -9.13 4.05
C PRO A 257 -13.41 -8.02 4.62
N LEU A 258 -14.72 -8.00 4.30
CA LEU A 258 -15.65 -7.05 4.90
C LEU A 258 -15.78 -7.25 6.41
N TRP A 259 -15.81 -8.50 6.88
CA TRP A 259 -15.81 -8.80 8.30
C TRP A 259 -14.49 -8.43 8.96
N GLY A 260 -13.36 -8.72 8.30
CA GLY A 260 -12.03 -8.27 8.71
C GLY A 260 -11.93 -6.76 8.86
N MET A 261 -12.48 -5.99 7.92
CA MET A 261 -12.56 -4.52 8.00
C MET A 261 -13.37 -4.03 9.20
N LEU A 262 -14.51 -4.67 9.47
CA LEU A 262 -15.36 -4.35 10.63
C LEU A 262 -14.64 -4.64 11.95
N LEU A 263 -13.92 -5.76 12.03
CA LEU A 263 -13.22 -6.17 13.25
C LEU A 263 -11.89 -5.45 13.44
N ASN A 264 -11.21 -5.07 12.36
CA ASN A 264 -10.01 -4.24 12.46
C ASN A 264 -10.33 -2.81 12.95
N SER A 265 -11.62 -2.43 13.04
CA SER A 265 -12.11 -1.18 13.63
C SER A 265 -11.52 0.09 13.01
N ARG A 266 -11.01 0.00 11.77
CA ARG A 266 -10.42 1.14 11.05
C ARG A 266 -11.48 1.84 10.22
N ARG A 267 -11.89 3.05 10.62
CA ARG A 267 -12.84 3.86 9.84
C ARG A 267 -12.32 4.25 8.44
N LEU A 268 -11.00 4.39 8.31
CA LEU A 268 -10.36 4.89 7.09
C LEU A 268 -10.60 3.99 5.87
N VAL A 269 -10.73 2.67 6.05
CA VAL A 269 -11.00 1.74 4.94
C VAL A 269 -12.34 2.02 4.25
N TRP A 270 -13.36 2.45 5.01
CA TRP A 270 -14.66 2.79 4.44
C TRP A 270 -14.59 4.07 3.62
N ALA A 271 -13.83 5.06 4.11
CA ALA A 271 -13.55 6.28 3.37
C ALA A 271 -12.78 5.98 2.07
N MET A 272 -11.78 5.09 2.12
CA MET A 272 -11.05 4.61 0.93
C MET A 272 -11.99 4.02 -0.11
N LEU A 273 -12.90 3.13 0.29
CA LEU A 273 -13.86 2.51 -0.62
C LEU A 273 -14.83 3.53 -1.20
N ALA A 274 -15.38 4.43 -0.37
CA ALA A 274 -16.29 5.46 -0.82
C ALA A 274 -15.62 6.40 -1.84
N MET A 275 -14.41 6.88 -1.53
CA MET A 275 -13.63 7.71 -2.44
C MET A 275 -13.23 6.96 -3.71
N ALA A 276 -12.80 5.70 -3.61
CA ALA A 276 -12.44 4.90 -4.79
C ALA A 276 -13.64 4.70 -5.73
N ILE A 277 -14.81 4.37 -5.17
CA ILE A 277 -16.06 4.25 -5.95
C ILE A 277 -16.43 5.61 -6.56
N GLY A 278 -16.34 6.71 -5.81
CA GLY A 278 -16.61 8.06 -6.31
C GLY A 278 -15.70 8.47 -7.46
N VAL A 279 -14.39 8.28 -7.30
CA VAL A 279 -13.38 8.60 -8.33
C VAL A 279 -13.57 7.70 -9.57
N ILE A 280 -13.88 6.41 -9.40
CA ILE A 280 -14.23 5.55 -10.53
C ILE A 280 -15.50 6.05 -11.21
N PHE A 281 -16.53 6.38 -10.44
CA PHE A 281 -17.81 6.86 -10.95
C PHE A 281 -17.66 8.16 -11.75
N LEU A 282 -16.80 9.08 -11.31
CA LEU A 282 -16.57 10.36 -12.00
C LEU A 282 -15.53 10.26 -13.12
N GLY A 283 -14.46 9.49 -12.93
CA GLY A 283 -13.29 9.47 -13.83
C GLY A 283 -13.42 8.57 -15.06
N THR A 284 -14.19 7.49 -14.95
CA THR A 284 -14.29 6.47 -16.01
C THR A 284 -15.43 6.74 -17.00
N SER A 285 -15.42 6.04 -18.12
CA SER A 285 -16.43 6.19 -19.18
C SER A 285 -17.86 5.95 -18.67
N TRP A 286 -18.85 6.60 -19.29
CA TRP A 286 -20.27 6.37 -18.96
C TRP A 286 -20.68 4.96 -19.38
N ARG A 287 -21.27 4.20 -18.45
CA ARG A 287 -21.62 2.78 -18.64
C ARG A 287 -23.03 2.49 -18.12
N PRO A 288 -23.66 1.37 -18.53
CA PRO A 288 -25.00 1.02 -18.09
C PRO A 288 -25.17 0.97 -16.57
N TRP A 289 -24.15 0.52 -15.83
CA TRP A 289 -24.19 0.47 -14.37
C TRP A 289 -24.27 1.88 -13.75
N LYS A 290 -23.53 2.87 -14.28
CA LYS A 290 -23.62 4.27 -13.82
C LYS A 290 -25.00 4.85 -14.10
N SER A 291 -25.50 4.62 -15.31
CA SER A 291 -26.86 5.07 -15.68
C SER A 291 -27.92 4.47 -14.76
N ARG A 292 -27.82 3.18 -14.40
CA ARG A 292 -28.72 2.54 -13.44
C ARG A 292 -28.60 3.15 -12.04
N ILE A 293 -27.39 3.40 -11.55
CA ILE A 293 -27.18 4.08 -10.27
C ILE A 293 -27.83 5.46 -10.27
N VAL A 294 -27.56 6.29 -11.29
CA VAL A 294 -28.14 7.64 -11.37
C VAL A 294 -29.66 7.60 -11.45
N LYS A 295 -30.22 6.74 -12.32
CA LYS A 295 -31.69 6.60 -12.41
C LYS A 295 -32.29 6.16 -11.08
N THR A 296 -31.68 5.18 -10.42
CA THR A 296 -32.14 4.68 -9.11
C THR A 296 -32.02 5.77 -8.04
N ALA A 297 -30.91 6.49 -8.00
CA ALA A 297 -30.69 7.59 -7.07
C ALA A 297 -31.68 8.74 -7.29
N LEU A 298 -32.00 9.08 -8.54
CA LEU A 298 -33.01 10.08 -8.86
C LEU A 298 -34.41 9.65 -8.41
N ILE A 299 -34.79 8.40 -8.67
CA ILE A 299 -36.08 7.83 -8.25
C ILE A 299 -36.18 7.79 -6.72
N LEU A 300 -35.11 7.40 -6.03
CA LEU A 300 -35.06 7.32 -4.57
C LEU A 300 -34.75 8.66 -3.89
N SER A 301 -34.43 9.73 -4.64
CA SER A 301 -33.99 10.99 -4.05
C SER A 301 -34.96 11.60 -3.05
N PRO A 302 -36.31 11.56 -3.23
CA PRO A 302 -37.23 12.08 -2.22
C PRO A 302 -37.16 11.30 -0.90
N LEU A 303 -37.02 9.98 -0.99
CA LEU A 303 -36.87 9.11 0.19
C LEU A 303 -35.54 9.32 0.90
N ILE A 304 -34.45 9.48 0.12
CA ILE A 304 -33.11 9.76 0.68
C ILE A 304 -33.13 11.11 1.39
N VAL A 305 -33.69 12.16 0.78
CA VAL A 305 -33.79 13.50 1.39
C VAL A 305 -34.64 13.45 2.65
N ALA A 306 -35.79 12.78 2.62
CA ALA A 306 -36.64 12.62 3.80
C ALA A 306 -35.92 11.85 4.92
N TYR A 307 -35.24 10.75 4.60
CA TYR A 307 -34.47 9.96 5.56
C TYR A 307 -33.33 10.77 6.18
N LEU A 308 -32.58 11.53 5.38
CA LEU A 308 -31.53 12.43 5.85
C LEU A 308 -32.09 13.54 6.74
N ALA A 309 -33.17 14.21 6.33
CA ALA A 309 -33.75 15.30 7.09
C ALA A 309 -34.31 14.86 8.44
N VAL A 310 -35.03 13.73 8.48
CA VAL A 310 -35.57 13.17 9.72
C VAL A 310 -34.44 12.61 10.59
N GLY A 311 -33.51 11.87 10.01
CA GLY A 311 -32.41 11.26 10.74
C GLY A 311 -31.40 12.25 11.28
N TRP A 312 -31.17 13.39 10.62
CA TRP A 312 -30.25 14.43 11.11
C TRP A 312 -30.72 15.02 12.44
N ARG A 313 -32.04 15.16 12.62
CA ARG A 313 -32.63 15.68 13.87
C ARG A 313 -32.75 14.61 14.96
N ASN A 314 -32.84 13.35 14.58
CA ASN A 314 -33.17 12.22 15.48
C ASN A 314 -32.06 11.16 15.52
N ALA A 315 -30.83 11.54 15.16
CA ALA A 315 -29.72 10.62 14.94
C ALA A 315 -29.43 9.71 16.15
N GLU A 316 -29.62 10.25 17.35
CA GLU A 316 -29.35 9.56 18.62
C GLU A 316 -30.58 8.81 19.17
N ALA A 317 -31.78 9.08 18.65
CA ALA A 317 -33.04 8.60 19.22
C ALA A 317 -33.49 7.22 18.70
N SER A 318 -32.97 6.76 17.54
CA SER A 318 -33.39 5.50 16.93
C SER A 318 -32.25 4.81 16.17
N GLY A 319 -32.13 3.49 16.35
CA GLY A 319 -31.16 2.66 15.65
C GLY A 319 -31.36 2.62 14.12
N ILE A 320 -32.53 3.02 13.62
CA ILE A 320 -32.77 3.12 12.17
C ILE A 320 -31.89 4.21 11.56
N PHE A 321 -31.62 5.31 12.29
CA PHE A 321 -30.81 6.43 11.82
C PHE A 321 -29.32 6.32 12.16
N THR A 322 -28.85 5.14 12.62
CA THR A 322 -27.43 4.92 12.94
C THR A 322 -26.46 5.28 11.80
N PRO A 323 -26.75 5.04 10.50
CA PRO A 323 -25.88 5.52 9.43
C PRO A 323 -25.73 7.04 9.41
N ILE A 324 -26.80 7.79 9.69
CA ILE A 324 -26.77 9.26 9.74
C ILE A 324 -26.03 9.73 10.98
N ALA A 325 -26.27 9.09 12.14
CA ALA A 325 -25.51 9.37 13.36
C ALA A 325 -24.00 9.21 13.14
N LYS A 326 -23.58 8.16 12.44
CA LYS A 326 -22.17 7.97 12.09
C LYS A 326 -21.62 9.08 11.19
N ILE A 327 -22.38 9.49 10.17
CA ILE A 327 -21.99 10.62 9.32
C ILE A 327 -21.89 11.91 10.15
N HIS A 328 -22.86 12.16 11.04
CA HIS A 328 -22.85 13.30 11.95
C HIS A 328 -21.59 13.32 12.82
N THR A 329 -21.24 12.20 13.46
CA THR A 329 -20.02 12.08 14.28
C THR A 329 -18.72 12.20 13.48
N MET A 330 -18.73 11.95 12.18
CA MET A 330 -17.56 12.17 11.32
C MET A 330 -17.40 13.64 10.92
N LEU A 331 -18.49 14.43 10.97
CA LEU A 331 -18.50 15.84 10.60
C LEU A 331 -18.41 16.77 11.82
N ASP A 332 -18.73 16.28 13.01
CA ASP A 332 -18.65 17.02 14.27
C ASP A 332 -17.47 16.55 15.12
N SER A 333 -16.40 17.34 15.12
CA SER A 333 -15.17 17.04 15.86
C SER A 333 -15.31 17.17 17.38
N ASN A 334 -16.38 17.81 17.87
CA ASN A 334 -16.63 17.89 19.31
C ASN A 334 -17.08 16.55 19.91
N VAL A 335 -17.49 15.60 19.08
CA VAL A 335 -18.08 14.33 19.51
C VAL A 335 -17.07 13.16 19.47
N ASP A 336 -16.00 13.26 18.67
CA ASP A 336 -14.98 12.21 18.56
C ASP A 336 -13.57 12.73 18.87
N ARG A 337 -13.02 12.29 20.01
CA ARG A 337 -11.65 12.63 20.46
C ARG A 337 -10.59 12.33 19.41
N SER A 338 -10.74 11.24 18.64
CA SER A 338 -9.79 10.88 17.57
C SER A 338 -9.86 11.84 16.37
N THR A 339 -11.01 12.46 16.13
CA THR A 339 -11.18 13.49 15.09
C THR A 339 -10.63 14.83 15.58
N LEU A 340 -10.95 15.24 16.81
CA LEU A 340 -10.40 16.44 17.42
C LEU A 340 -8.85 16.42 17.48
N TRP A 341 -8.27 15.26 17.80
CA TRP A 341 -6.82 15.10 17.81
C TRP A 341 -6.22 15.38 16.42
N ARG A 342 -6.83 14.84 15.35
CA ARG A 342 -6.37 15.08 13.96
C ARG A 342 -6.54 16.54 13.54
N GLU A 343 -7.62 17.20 13.91
CA GLU A 343 -7.82 18.63 13.58
C GLU A 343 -6.78 19.52 14.25
N ARG A 344 -6.41 19.22 15.50
CA ARG A 344 -5.32 19.94 16.19
C ARG A 344 -3.97 19.68 15.54
N GLU A 345 -3.69 18.45 15.14
CA GLU A 345 -2.48 18.11 14.38
C GLU A 345 -2.43 18.89 13.05
N ASP A 346 -3.50 18.84 12.26
CA ASP A 346 -3.61 19.56 10.98
C ASP A 346 -3.44 21.07 11.14
N TRP A 347 -4.02 21.65 12.19
CA TRP A 347 -3.87 23.08 12.49
C TRP A 347 -2.42 23.43 12.87
N ASN A 348 -1.79 22.64 13.73
CA ASN A 348 -0.38 22.82 14.09
C ASN A 348 0.55 22.72 12.88
N ILE A 349 0.29 21.76 11.98
CA ILE A 349 1.04 21.63 10.73
C ILE A 349 0.80 22.86 9.84
N ALA A 350 -0.44 23.32 9.70
CA ALA A 350 -0.77 24.49 8.89
C ALA A 350 -0.08 25.76 9.39
N GLU A 351 -0.08 26.00 10.71
CA GLU A 351 0.67 27.12 11.30
C GLU A 351 2.18 26.95 11.12
N SER A 352 2.70 25.72 11.25
CA SER A 352 4.11 25.42 10.96
C SER A 352 4.46 25.71 9.49
N ILE A 353 3.55 25.40 8.55
CA ILE A 353 3.74 25.70 7.12
C ILE A 353 3.83 27.22 6.92
N LYS A 354 3.00 28.02 7.59
CA LYS A 354 3.03 29.49 7.49
C LYS A 354 4.34 30.09 8.01
N GLN A 355 4.92 29.49 9.05
CA GLN A 355 6.20 29.93 9.62
C GLN A 355 7.40 29.47 8.79
N ASN A 356 7.24 28.41 8.00
CA ASN A 356 8.25 27.96 7.08
C ASN A 356 8.10 28.68 5.73
N SER A 357 9.22 28.98 5.08
CA SER A 357 9.18 29.55 3.73
C SER A 357 8.57 28.56 2.73
N PHE A 358 8.22 29.06 1.55
CA PHE A 358 7.78 28.27 0.38
C PHE A 358 8.67 27.04 0.08
N LEU A 359 9.93 27.07 0.53
CA LEU A 359 10.93 26.02 0.34
C LEU A 359 10.79 24.84 1.33
N GLY A 360 9.92 24.95 2.35
CA GLY A 360 9.67 23.90 3.33
C GLY A 360 10.67 23.88 4.49
N ALA A 361 10.34 23.10 5.53
CA ALA A 361 11.15 22.90 6.75
C ALA A 361 12.36 21.98 6.55
N GLY A 362 12.40 21.24 5.44
CA GLY A 362 13.34 20.17 5.21
C GLY A 362 12.89 18.83 5.83
N LEU A 363 13.30 17.72 5.24
CA LEU A 363 12.76 16.39 5.56
C LEU A 363 12.97 15.98 7.02
N SER A 364 14.08 16.41 7.62
CA SER A 364 14.42 16.11 9.02
C SER A 364 13.75 17.05 10.03
N GLY A 365 13.00 18.05 9.57
CA GLY A 365 12.22 18.94 10.42
C GLY A 365 11.06 18.24 11.14
N GLN A 366 10.40 19.01 11.99
CA GLN A 366 9.19 18.63 12.73
C GLN A 366 8.21 19.78 12.67
N TYR A 367 6.91 19.51 12.84
CA TYR A 367 5.95 20.59 13.07
C TYR A 367 6.03 21.06 14.54
N VAL A 368 5.62 22.30 14.78
CA VAL A 368 5.55 22.89 16.12
C VAL A 368 4.14 22.72 16.67
N GLU A 369 4.02 22.27 17.91
CA GLU A 369 2.75 22.23 18.62
C GLU A 369 2.45 23.59 19.24
N TYR A 370 1.51 24.32 18.63
CA TYR A 370 0.99 25.58 19.16
C TYR A 370 -0.24 25.31 20.04
N ILE A 371 -1.07 24.34 19.63
CA ILE A 371 -2.12 23.75 20.46
C ILE A 371 -1.67 22.36 20.86
N PHE A 372 -1.45 22.15 22.16
CA PHE A 372 -1.06 20.85 22.68
C PHE A 372 -2.16 19.81 22.50
N ASN A 373 -1.75 18.62 22.08
CA ASN A 373 -2.61 17.45 21.99
C ASN A 373 -2.35 16.49 23.15
N ASP A 374 -3.16 15.45 23.25
CA ASP A 374 -2.82 14.31 24.12
C ASP A 374 -1.47 13.74 23.70
N ASP A 375 -0.58 13.53 24.67
CA ASP A 375 0.74 12.95 24.42
C ASP A 375 0.61 11.48 24.03
N ILE A 376 0.98 11.18 22.79
CA ILE A 376 0.99 9.82 22.23
C ILE A 376 2.42 9.30 22.04
N THR A 377 3.44 9.93 22.63
CA THR A 377 4.84 9.55 22.45
C THR A 377 5.10 8.08 22.80
N SER A 378 4.35 7.52 23.76
CA SER A 378 4.41 6.10 24.13
C SER A 378 3.90 5.14 23.05
N LEU A 379 3.01 5.61 22.17
CA LEU A 379 2.42 4.84 21.06
C LEU A 379 3.12 5.13 19.73
N TYR A 380 3.48 6.40 19.50
CA TYR A 380 4.11 6.86 18.28
C TYR A 380 5.03 8.05 18.57
N ALA A 381 6.28 7.75 18.94
CA ALA A 381 7.27 8.76 19.33
C ALA A 381 7.59 9.79 18.23
N ASP A 382 7.44 9.41 16.96
CA ASP A 382 7.80 10.23 15.81
C ASP A 382 6.66 11.13 15.30
N TYR A 383 5.53 11.24 16.00
CA TYR A 383 4.34 11.94 15.49
C TYR A 383 4.61 13.38 15.04
N LYS A 384 5.50 14.12 15.72
CA LYS A 384 5.92 15.47 15.31
C LYS A 384 6.78 15.50 14.04
N ALA A 385 7.59 14.47 13.87
CA ALA A 385 8.52 14.32 12.75
C ALA A 385 7.82 13.77 11.51
N TRP A 386 6.80 12.94 11.69
CA TRP A 386 6.04 12.33 10.61
C TRP A 386 4.56 12.28 11.02
N PRO A 387 3.82 13.37 10.76
CA PRO A 387 2.44 13.50 11.20
C PRO A 387 1.52 12.48 10.54
N HIS A 388 0.35 12.27 11.14
CA HIS A 388 -0.66 11.39 10.55
C HIS A 388 -1.18 11.98 9.25
N ASN A 389 -1.36 13.29 9.12
CA ASN A 389 -1.64 13.86 7.80
C ASN A 389 -0.36 13.99 6.97
N THR A 390 0.06 12.89 6.34
CA THR A 390 1.27 12.84 5.51
C THR A 390 1.21 13.81 4.33
N VAL A 391 0.01 14.19 3.86
CA VAL A 391 -0.13 15.20 2.80
C VAL A 391 0.37 16.56 3.28
N LEU A 392 -0.16 17.04 4.41
CA LEU A 392 0.27 18.31 5.00
C LEU A 392 1.70 18.21 5.52
N GLY A 393 2.08 17.07 6.11
CA GLY A 393 3.45 16.80 6.56
C GLY A 393 4.46 16.90 5.42
N MET A 394 4.19 16.30 4.25
CA MET A 394 5.07 16.42 3.09
C MET A 394 5.11 17.84 2.54
N LEU A 395 4.00 18.59 2.58
CA LEU A 395 3.98 20.00 2.18
C LEU A 395 4.83 20.86 3.12
N LEU A 396 4.74 20.63 4.43
CA LEU A 396 5.58 21.28 5.44
C LEU A 396 7.06 20.95 5.22
N LEU A 397 7.40 19.65 5.15
CA LEU A 397 8.78 19.19 5.15
C LEU A 397 9.47 19.44 3.81
N ALA A 398 8.80 19.19 2.69
CA ALA A 398 9.38 19.32 1.36
C ALA A 398 9.11 20.67 0.68
N GLY A 399 8.27 21.53 1.28
CA GLY A 399 7.84 22.79 0.65
C GLY A 399 7.00 22.55 -0.60
N VAL A 400 6.59 23.62 -1.28
CA VAL A 400 5.77 23.49 -2.49
C VAL A 400 6.53 22.78 -3.63
N PRO A 401 7.81 23.08 -3.93
CA PRO A 401 8.53 22.40 -5.01
C PRO A 401 8.72 20.91 -4.74
N GLY A 402 9.17 20.56 -3.53
CA GLY A 402 9.37 19.17 -3.14
C GLY A 402 8.05 18.41 -3.06
N PHE A 403 7.00 19.02 -2.51
CA PHE A 403 5.66 18.43 -2.51
C PHE A 403 5.16 18.13 -3.92
N ALA A 404 5.21 19.10 -4.84
CA ALA A 404 4.79 18.90 -6.22
C ALA A 404 5.56 17.75 -6.89
N ALA A 405 6.87 17.69 -6.66
CA ALA A 405 7.73 16.63 -7.20
C ALA A 405 7.40 15.25 -6.62
N LEU A 406 7.20 15.15 -5.30
CA LEU A 406 6.84 13.91 -4.60
C LEU A 406 5.43 13.43 -4.96
N TRP A 407 4.52 14.35 -5.29
CA TRP A 407 3.12 14.02 -5.58
C TRP A 407 2.82 13.79 -7.07
N LEU A 408 3.72 14.21 -7.96
CA LEU A 408 3.56 14.04 -9.40
C LEU A 408 3.26 12.59 -9.83
N PRO A 409 3.94 11.55 -9.32
CA PRO A 409 3.63 10.16 -9.68
C PRO A 409 2.18 9.73 -9.39
N PHE A 410 1.53 10.26 -8.36
CA PHE A 410 0.12 9.97 -8.08
C PHE A 410 -0.78 10.52 -9.19
N LEU A 411 -0.56 11.77 -9.57
CA LEU A 411 -1.31 12.45 -10.63
C LEU A 411 -1.13 11.73 -11.97
N LEU A 412 0.11 11.34 -12.29
CA LEU A 412 0.41 10.57 -13.50
C LEU A 412 -0.27 9.21 -13.48
N THR A 413 -0.33 8.54 -12.33
CA THR A 413 -1.01 7.24 -12.19
C THR A 413 -2.50 7.38 -12.46
N VAL A 414 -3.16 8.37 -11.86
CA VAL A 414 -4.59 8.66 -12.10
C VAL A 414 -4.82 8.99 -13.58
N PHE A 415 -4.02 9.89 -14.14
CA PHE A 415 -4.11 10.32 -15.54
C PHE A 415 -3.98 9.13 -16.50
N LEU A 416 -2.94 8.32 -16.34
CA LEU A 416 -2.69 7.15 -17.20
C LEU A 416 -3.76 6.08 -17.01
N ALA A 417 -4.24 5.83 -15.78
CA ALA A 417 -5.29 4.85 -15.51
C ALA A 417 -6.61 5.24 -16.18
N VAL A 418 -7.05 6.50 -16.03
CA VAL A 418 -8.27 7.01 -16.68
C VAL A 418 -8.15 6.95 -18.19
N ARG A 419 -6.99 7.33 -18.75
CA ARG A 419 -6.78 7.30 -20.19
C ARG A 419 -6.73 5.87 -20.75
N ALA A 420 -6.10 4.95 -20.02
CA ALA A 420 -6.09 3.52 -20.34
C ALA A 420 -7.50 2.91 -20.27
N GLU A 421 -8.31 3.28 -19.27
CA GLU A 421 -9.72 2.83 -19.17
C GLU A 421 -10.53 3.20 -20.41
N ARG A 422 -10.38 4.45 -20.87
CA ARG A 422 -11.07 4.96 -22.06
C ARG A 422 -10.58 4.33 -23.36
N ARG A 423 -9.36 3.80 -23.37
CA ARG A 423 -8.72 3.12 -24.52
C ARG A 423 -8.70 1.59 -24.38
N ALA A 424 -9.30 1.05 -23.32
CA ALA A 424 -9.30 -0.38 -23.01
C ALA A 424 -9.96 -1.18 -24.14
N ARG A 425 -9.26 -2.23 -24.61
CA ARG A 425 -9.71 -3.10 -25.71
C ARG A 425 -10.42 -4.34 -25.18
N SER A 426 -10.11 -4.75 -23.96
CA SER A 426 -10.72 -5.88 -23.26
C SER A 426 -11.37 -5.48 -21.93
N GLY A 427 -12.20 -6.37 -21.38
CA GLY A 427 -12.71 -6.25 -20.01
C GLY A 427 -11.58 -6.23 -18.98
N ASP A 428 -10.55 -7.04 -19.18
CA ASP A 428 -9.39 -7.13 -18.29
C ASP A 428 -8.59 -5.82 -18.24
N ASP A 429 -8.34 -5.19 -19.39
CA ASP A 429 -7.71 -3.86 -19.45
C ASP A 429 -8.49 -2.85 -18.61
N ARG A 430 -9.82 -2.88 -18.73
CA ARG A 430 -10.71 -1.97 -18.03
C ARG A 430 -10.75 -2.26 -16.53
N ILE A 431 -10.80 -3.53 -16.14
CA ILE A 431 -10.75 -3.97 -14.75
C ILE A 431 -9.42 -3.52 -14.13
N LEU A 432 -8.28 -3.77 -14.79
CA LEU A 432 -6.98 -3.33 -14.30
C LEU A 432 -6.93 -1.81 -14.15
N ALA A 433 -7.35 -1.04 -15.15
CA ALA A 433 -7.36 0.42 -15.06
C ALA A 433 -8.21 0.94 -13.88
N MET A 434 -9.42 0.39 -13.70
CA MET A 434 -10.31 0.77 -12.60
C MET A 434 -9.79 0.33 -11.23
N VAL A 435 -9.22 -0.87 -11.13
CA VAL A 435 -8.63 -1.39 -9.88
C VAL A 435 -7.42 -0.55 -9.49
N SER A 436 -6.57 -0.20 -10.47
CA SER A 436 -5.44 0.70 -10.25
C SER A 436 -5.89 2.09 -9.79
N LEU A 437 -6.97 2.63 -10.36
CA LEU A 437 -7.56 3.88 -9.91
C LEU A 437 -8.08 3.77 -8.45
N ALA A 438 -8.71 2.65 -8.09
CA ALA A 438 -9.12 2.41 -6.71
C ALA A 438 -7.92 2.31 -5.76
N ALA A 439 -6.88 1.56 -6.15
CA ALA A 439 -5.68 1.35 -5.36
C ALA A 439 -4.96 2.67 -5.09
N ILE A 440 -4.77 3.53 -6.10
CA ILE A 440 -4.11 4.83 -5.89
C ILE A 440 -4.95 5.75 -5.00
N VAL A 441 -6.28 5.70 -5.10
CA VAL A 441 -7.16 6.46 -4.19
C VAL A 441 -7.07 5.93 -2.76
N ALA A 442 -7.00 4.61 -2.56
CA ALA A 442 -6.80 4.04 -1.23
C ALA A 442 -5.45 4.46 -0.62
N VAL A 443 -4.38 4.48 -1.42
CA VAL A 443 -3.06 4.98 -1.03
C VAL A 443 -3.12 6.47 -0.67
N LEU A 444 -3.74 7.32 -1.51
CA LEU A 444 -3.93 8.75 -1.23
C LEU A 444 -4.72 9.00 0.05
N SER A 445 -5.76 8.21 0.27
CA SER A 445 -6.58 8.27 1.50
C SER A 445 -5.75 7.86 2.72
N MET A 446 -4.86 6.87 2.58
CA MET A 446 -3.92 6.48 3.63
C MET A 446 -2.97 7.61 3.96
N ALA A 447 -2.43 8.34 2.97
CA ALA A 447 -1.56 9.49 3.21
C ALA A 447 -2.27 10.67 3.87
N TRP A 448 -3.57 10.83 3.67
CA TRP A 448 -4.35 11.91 4.29
C TRP A 448 -4.85 11.55 5.69
N GLY A 449 -5.41 10.36 5.86
CA GLY A 449 -6.00 9.95 7.13
C GLY A 449 -5.02 9.32 8.14
N ASP A 450 -3.79 9.01 7.72
CA ASP A 450 -2.77 8.30 8.48
C ASP A 450 -1.34 8.46 7.88
N THR A 451 -0.34 7.83 8.50
CA THR A 451 1.10 8.01 8.22
C THR A 451 1.60 7.51 6.86
N GLY A 452 0.72 7.19 5.90
CA GLY A 452 1.05 7.02 4.48
C GLY A 452 2.20 6.05 4.20
N ALA A 453 3.31 6.58 3.68
CA ALA A 453 4.50 5.82 3.27
C ALA A 453 5.25 5.12 4.43
N HIS A 454 4.84 5.35 5.68
CA HIS A 454 5.26 4.53 6.81
C HIS A 454 4.91 3.05 6.57
N PHE A 455 3.69 2.76 6.11
CA PHE A 455 3.18 1.39 5.94
C PHE A 455 3.68 0.71 4.66
N ILE A 456 4.03 -0.58 4.76
CA ILE A 456 4.50 -1.37 3.61
C ILE A 456 3.41 -1.57 2.56
N GLN A 457 2.16 -1.73 2.99
CA GLN A 457 0.99 -1.90 2.14
C GLN A 457 0.83 -0.69 1.21
N TYR A 458 1.04 0.52 1.73
CA TYR A 458 1.05 1.76 0.96
C TYR A 458 2.12 1.71 -0.13
N LYS A 459 3.37 1.40 0.24
CA LYS A 459 4.54 1.43 -0.66
C LYS A 459 4.42 0.40 -1.77
N VAL A 460 4.01 -0.82 -1.42
CA VAL A 460 3.76 -1.92 -2.36
C VAL A 460 2.62 -1.56 -3.30
N ALA A 461 1.47 -1.13 -2.77
CA ALA A 461 0.31 -0.76 -3.58
C ALA A 461 0.62 0.37 -4.57
N MET A 462 1.32 1.41 -4.12
CA MET A 462 1.71 2.55 -4.94
C MET A 462 2.66 2.14 -6.07
N GLY A 463 3.79 1.51 -5.74
CA GLY A 463 4.78 1.09 -6.73
C GLY A 463 4.20 0.09 -7.74
N LEU A 464 3.38 -0.87 -7.28
CA LEU A 464 2.75 -1.86 -8.13
C LEU A 464 1.76 -1.22 -9.11
N THR A 465 0.92 -0.33 -8.59
CA THR A 465 -0.09 0.36 -9.40
C THR A 465 0.56 1.23 -10.47
N MET A 466 1.62 1.97 -10.13
CA MET A 466 2.39 2.78 -11.08
C MET A 466 2.98 1.93 -12.20
N ALA A 467 3.61 0.81 -11.87
CA ALA A 467 4.22 -0.08 -12.84
C ALA A 467 3.19 -0.70 -13.80
N LEU A 468 2.07 -1.19 -13.27
CA LEU A 468 1.02 -1.82 -14.07
C LEU A 468 0.29 -0.82 -14.96
N VAL A 469 -0.11 0.34 -14.43
CA VAL A 469 -0.81 1.37 -15.21
C VAL A 469 0.06 1.95 -16.30
N ALA A 470 1.34 2.20 -16.03
CA ALA A 470 2.24 2.75 -17.03
C ALA A 470 2.47 1.78 -18.20
N LYS A 471 2.46 0.47 -17.95
CA LYS A 471 2.48 -0.56 -19.02
C LYS A 471 1.14 -0.69 -19.72
N LEU A 472 0.04 -0.71 -18.98
CA LEU A 472 -1.31 -0.77 -19.53
C LEU A 472 -1.58 0.43 -20.46
N ALA A 473 -1.10 1.62 -20.10
CA ALA A 473 -1.26 2.81 -20.92
C ALA A 473 -0.58 2.65 -22.29
N VAL A 474 0.60 2.02 -22.35
CA VAL A 474 1.27 1.71 -23.63
C VAL A 474 0.52 0.59 -24.37
N ALA A 475 0.15 -0.49 -23.69
CA ALA A 475 -0.54 -1.64 -24.29
C ALA A 475 -1.88 -1.26 -24.94
N THR A 476 -2.63 -0.36 -24.31
CA THR A 476 -3.93 0.13 -24.81
C THR A 476 -3.79 1.22 -25.89
N GLY A 477 -2.59 1.75 -26.11
CA GLY A 477 -2.35 2.92 -26.96
C GLY A 477 -2.79 4.25 -26.32
N ALA A 478 -3.00 4.27 -25.00
CA ALA A 478 -3.20 5.51 -24.25
C ALA A 478 -1.90 6.33 -24.15
N TRP A 479 -0.72 5.73 -24.25
CA TRP A 479 0.56 6.43 -24.32
C TRP A 479 1.40 5.89 -25.48
N PRO A 480 2.13 6.73 -26.24
CA PRO A 480 2.97 6.25 -27.32
C PRO A 480 4.06 5.29 -26.81
N SER A 481 4.28 4.18 -27.53
CA SER A 481 5.56 3.49 -27.45
C SER A 481 6.59 4.39 -28.13
N THR A 482 7.66 4.76 -27.44
CA THR A 482 8.80 5.47 -28.05
C THR A 482 9.58 4.52 -28.97
N SER A 483 8.93 4.08 -30.04
CA SER A 483 9.47 3.28 -31.14
C SER A 483 9.29 4.03 -32.47
N ALA A 484 9.43 5.36 -32.43
CA ALA A 484 9.51 6.20 -33.62
C ALA A 484 10.91 6.82 -33.73
N SER A 485 11.90 6.00 -34.06
CA SER A 485 12.95 6.31 -35.04
C SER A 485 13.92 5.14 -35.19
N LYS A 486 13.83 4.49 -36.35
CA LYS A 486 14.85 3.77 -37.15
C LYS A 486 14.08 2.89 -38.14
N ALA A 487 13.40 3.56 -39.07
CA ALA A 487 13.13 3.03 -40.39
C ALA A 487 14.11 3.73 -41.33
#